data_AF-F3GMW7-F1
#
_entry.id   AF-F3GMW7-F1
#
_cell.length_a   1.000
_cell.length_b   1.000
_cell.length_c   1.000
_cell.angle_alpha   90.00
_cell.angle_beta   90.00
_cell.angle_gamma   90.00
#
_symmetry.space_group_name_H-M   'P 1'
#
loop_
_entity.id
_entity.type
_entity.pdbx_description
1 polymer ?
#
loop_
_entity_poly.entity_id
_entity_poly.type
_entity_poly.pdbx_seq_one_letter_code
_entity_poly.pdbx_strand_id
1 'polypeptide(L)'
;AIRMLAAERVDLTLEDEYVARYNLAMEPDEVRDRVEFLPGSLSENSLHILVSLKNPHHDKIVADFDREITAMKADGTYDELLRLHGLQ
;
A
#
# COMPACT_ATOMS: atom_id res chain seq x y z
N ALA A 1 0.08 13.68 7.04
CA ALA A 1 -0.65 14.73 7.78
C ALA A 1 -1.16 14.33 9.17
N ILE A 2 -0.85 13.12 9.68
CA ILE A 2 -1.39 12.53 10.92
C ILE A 2 -1.34 13.47 12.15
N ARG A 3 -0.19 14.10 12.43
CA ARG A 3 -0.07 15.01 13.59
C ARG A 3 -0.93 16.27 13.49
N MET A 4 -1.29 16.71 12.29
CA MET A 4 -2.20 17.85 12.12
C MET A 4 -3.65 17.44 12.43
N LEU A 5 -4.06 16.22 12.06
CA LEU A 5 -5.35 15.65 12.44
C LEU A 5 -5.44 15.49 13.97
N ALA A 6 -4.45 14.84 14.59
CA ALA A 6 -4.43 14.61 16.04
C ALA A 6 -4.36 15.91 16.89
N ALA A 7 -3.92 17.01 16.29
CA ALA A 7 -3.89 18.34 16.89
C ALA A 7 -5.07 19.24 16.45
N GLU A 8 -6.09 18.67 15.79
CA GLU A 8 -7.30 19.36 15.33
C GLU A 8 -7.02 20.59 14.45
N ARG A 9 -5.89 20.59 13.72
CA ARG A 9 -5.54 21.67 12.78
C ARG A 9 -6.19 21.50 11.43
N VAL A 10 -6.61 20.27 11.11
CA VAL A 10 -7.37 19.86 9.93
C VAL A 10 -8.32 18.75 10.35
N ASP A 11 -9.50 18.69 9.75
CA ASP A 11 -10.52 17.68 10.08
C ASP A 11 -10.37 16.39 9.26
N LEU A 12 -9.79 16.48 8.05
CA LEU A 12 -9.66 15.38 7.11
C LEU A 12 -8.45 15.56 6.20
N THR A 13 -7.83 14.45 5.81
CA THR A 13 -6.78 14.43 4.80
C THR A 13 -6.86 13.15 3.96
N LEU A 14 -6.35 13.22 2.73
CA LEU A 14 -6.25 12.09 1.82
C LEU A 14 -4.81 11.62 1.82
N GLU A 15 -4.60 10.33 2.04
CA GLU A 15 -3.28 9.70 2.04
C GLU A 15 -3.38 8.36 1.30
N ASP A 16 -2.24 7.86 0.82
CA ASP A 16 -2.14 6.45 0.47
C ASP A 16 -2.29 5.62 1.75
N GLU A 17 -3.22 4.67 1.77
CA GLU A 17 -3.58 3.95 3.00
C GLU A 17 -2.40 3.17 3.59
N TYR A 18 -1.58 2.55 2.74
CA TYR A 18 -0.42 1.79 3.20
C TYR A 18 0.66 2.71 3.79
N VAL A 19 0.93 3.84 3.13
CA VAL A 19 1.85 4.85 3.65
C VAL A 19 1.33 5.43 4.97
N ALA A 20 0.02 5.68 5.05
CA ALA A 20 -0.62 6.18 6.27
C ALA A 20 -0.53 5.18 7.41
N ARG A 21 -0.83 3.89 7.17
CA ARG A 21 -0.71 2.82 8.18
C ARG A 21 0.72 2.66 8.67
N TYR A 22 1.69 2.65 7.76
CA TYR A 22 3.11 2.60 8.12
C TYR A 22 3.52 3.79 9.01
N ASN A 23 3.19 5.02 8.59
CA ASN A 23 3.52 6.22 9.34
C ASN A 23 2.80 6.24 10.71
N LEU A 24 1.53 5.83 10.75
CA LEU A 24 0.74 5.79 11.96
C LEU A 24 1.31 4.77 12.96
N ALA A 25 1.79 3.61 12.48
CA ALA A 25 2.43 2.60 13.33
C ALA A 25 3.72 3.10 14.02
N MET A 26 4.34 4.16 13.50
CA MET A 26 5.52 4.80 14.09
C MET A 26 5.18 5.94 15.06
N GLU A 27 3.92 6.36 15.17
CA GLU A 27 3.51 7.43 16.07
C GLU A 27 3.22 6.93 17.50
N PRO A 28 3.37 7.80 18.53
CA PRO A 28 2.97 7.46 19.90
C PRO A 28 1.47 7.15 20.02
N ASP A 29 1.10 6.33 21.00
CA ASP A 29 -0.29 5.93 21.31
C ASP A 29 -1.23 7.15 21.35
N GLU A 30 -0.82 8.24 22.00
CA GLU A 30 -1.62 9.48 22.09
C GLU A 30 -2.03 10.05 20.72
N VAL A 31 -1.17 9.90 19.71
CA VAL A 31 -1.47 10.36 18.33
C VAL A 31 -2.33 9.33 17.61
N ARG A 32 -2.02 8.03 17.80
CA ARG A 32 -2.75 6.93 17.16
C ARG A 32 -4.21 6.86 17.59
N ASP A 33 -4.47 7.08 18.88
CA ASP A 33 -5.81 7.01 19.47
C ASP A 33 -6.71 8.21 19.10
N ARG A 34 -6.15 9.24 18.46
CA ARG A 34 -6.87 10.47 18.06
C ARG A 34 -7.24 10.53 16.59
N VAL A 35 -6.87 9.54 15.80
CA VAL A 35 -7.16 9.50 14.37
C VAL A 35 -7.77 8.16 14.01
N GLU A 36 -8.64 8.16 13.01
CA GLU A 36 -9.23 6.95 12.47
C GLU A 36 -9.18 6.95 10.95
N PHE A 37 -9.18 5.76 10.36
CA PHE A 37 -9.41 5.59 8.93
C PHE A 37 -10.90 5.61 8.67
N LEU A 38 -11.34 6.49 7.77
CA LEU A 38 -12.71 6.49 7.31
C LEU A 38 -12.93 5.38 6.27
N PRO A 39 -14.13 4.77 6.22
CA PRO A 39 -14.44 3.77 5.22
C PRO A 39 -14.53 4.41 3.82
N GLY A 40 -14.05 3.66 2.82
CA GLY A 40 -14.11 4.04 1.41
C GLY A 40 -12.88 4.79 0.93
N SER A 41 -12.32 4.33 -0.19
CA SER A 41 -11.24 5.02 -0.88
C SER A 41 -11.81 6.09 -1.81
N LEU A 42 -11.21 7.28 -1.82
CA LEU A 42 -11.52 8.29 -2.85
C LEU A 42 -11.09 7.81 -4.24
N SER A 43 -9.98 7.07 -4.31
CA SER A 43 -9.44 6.48 -5.53
C SER A 43 -8.63 5.23 -5.19
N GLU A 44 -8.76 4.20 -6.01
CA GLU A 44 -7.88 3.02 -5.95
C GLU A 44 -6.86 3.10 -7.08
N ASN A 45 -5.57 3.15 -6.72
CA ASN A 45 -4.48 3.11 -7.68
C ASN A 45 -3.77 1.76 -7.54
N SER A 46 -4.00 0.87 -8.50
CA SER A 46 -3.28 -0.40 -8.55
C SER A 46 -1.79 -0.15 -8.81
N LEU A 47 -0.93 -0.88 -8.10
CA LEU A 47 0.52 -0.83 -8.34
C LEU A 47 0.86 -1.71 -9.54
N HIS A 48 1.60 -1.15 -10.49
CA HIS A 48 2.04 -1.86 -11.69
C HIS A 48 3.55 -1.80 -11.82
N ILE A 49 4.15 -2.91 -12.26
CA ILE A 49 5.51 -2.86 -12.78
C ILE A 49 5.48 -2.32 -14.21
N LEU A 50 6.52 -1.57 -14.60
CA LEU A 50 6.65 -1.05 -15.95
C LEU A 50 7.84 -1.72 -16.63
N VAL A 51 7.60 -2.29 -17.81
CA VAL A 51 8.64 -2.90 -18.66
C VAL A 51 8.74 -2.10 -19.95
N SER A 52 9.97 -1.70 -20.31
CA SER A 52 10.21 -0.90 -21.51
C SER A 52 9.93 -1.70 -22.79
N LEU A 53 9.15 -1.13 -23.70
CA LEU A 53 8.87 -1.71 -25.03
C LEU A 53 10.12 -1.85 -25.91
N LYS A 54 11.22 -1.15 -25.59
CA LYS A 54 12.51 -1.31 -26.28
C LYS A 54 13.20 -2.64 -25.94
N ASN A 55 12.78 -3.31 -24.86
CA ASN A 55 13.26 -4.63 -24.53
C ASN A 55 12.58 -5.66 -25.45
N PRO A 56 13.33 -6.43 -26.27
CA PRO A 56 12.73 -7.43 -27.15
C PRO A 56 11.98 -8.56 -26.41
N HIS A 57 12.17 -8.67 -25.09
CA HIS A 57 11.52 -9.65 -24.23
C HIS A 57 10.43 -9.06 -23.33
N HIS A 58 9.98 -7.81 -23.56
CA HIS A 58 9.01 -7.14 -22.67
C HIS A 58 7.76 -7.99 -22.41
N ASP A 59 7.16 -8.57 -23.45
CA ASP A 59 5.97 -9.42 -23.32
C ASP A 59 6.21 -10.64 -22.44
N LYS A 60 7.38 -11.29 -22.59
CA LYS A 60 7.75 -12.45 -21.79
C LYS A 60 7.94 -12.07 -20.32
N ILE A 61 8.59 -10.94 -20.04
CA ILE A 61 8.81 -10.47 -18.66
C ILE A 61 7.49 -10.21 -17.97
N VAL A 62 6.55 -9.54 -18.64
CA VAL A 62 5.21 -9.27 -18.10
C VAL A 62 4.46 -10.58 -17.86
N ALA A 63 4.43 -11.48 -18.84
CA ALA A 63 3.74 -12.76 -18.71
C ALA A 63 4.31 -13.66 -17.60
N ASP A 64 5.64 -13.70 -17.47
CA ASP A 64 6.29 -14.46 -16.40
C ASP A 64 6.00 -13.84 -15.04
N PHE A 65 6.07 -12.50 -14.90
CA PHE A 65 5.73 -11.80 -13.67
C PHE A 65 4.28 -12.06 -13.22
N ASP A 66 3.32 -11.93 -14.12
CA ASP A 66 1.90 -12.15 -13.81
C ASP A 66 1.62 -13.58 -13.38
N ARG A 67 2.28 -14.56 -14.01
CA ARG A 67 2.19 -15.97 -13.62
C ARG A 67 2.70 -16.18 -12.20
N GLU A 68 3.89 -15.68 -11.88
CA GLU A 68 4.47 -15.87 -10.54
C GLU A 68 3.64 -15.15 -9.46
N ILE A 69 3.16 -13.93 -9.72
CA ILE A 69 2.26 -13.23 -8.77
C ILE A 69 0.97 -14.03 -8.54
N THR A 70 0.41 -14.64 -9.58
CA THR A 70 -0.77 -15.50 -9.45
C THR A 70 -0.47 -16.74 -8.60
N ALA A 71 0.68 -17.38 -8.81
CA ALA A 71 1.12 -18.52 -8.02
C ALA A 71 1.33 -18.14 -6.54
N MET A 72 1.99 -17.01 -6.28
CA MET A 72 2.23 -16.50 -4.93
C MET A 72 0.94 -16.16 -4.16
N LYS A 73 -0.08 -15.66 -4.87
CA LYS A 73 -1.40 -15.44 -4.28
C LYS A 73 -2.11 -16.75 -3.94
N ALA A 74 -1.94 -17.77 -4.77
CA ALA A 74 -2.56 -19.08 -4.56
C ALA A 74 -1.91 -19.87 -3.41
N ASP A 75 -0.60 -19.73 -3.22
CA ASP A 75 0.15 -20.43 -2.15
C ASP A 75 0.31 -19.61 -0.86
N GLY A 76 -0.13 -18.35 -0.86
CA GLY A 76 -0.11 -17.45 0.31
C GLY A 76 1.22 -16.74 0.56
N THR A 77 2.26 -17.01 -0.24
CA THR A 77 3.56 -16.33 -0.11
C THR A 77 3.47 -14.84 -0.44
N TYR A 78 2.47 -14.43 -1.24
CA TYR A 78 2.20 -13.01 -1.49
C TYR A 78 1.78 -12.27 -0.22
N ASP A 79 0.87 -12.84 0.57
CA ASP A 79 0.40 -12.24 1.81
C ASP A 79 1.49 -12.25 2.89
N GLU A 80 2.32 -13.29 2.92
CA GLU A 80 3.50 -13.35 3.79
C GLU A 80 4.47 -12.19 3.49
N LEU A 81 4.72 -11.92 2.21
CA LEU A 81 5.58 -10.83 1.78
C LEU A 81 5.01 -9.47 2.18
N LEU A 82 3.71 -9.24 1.97
CA LEU A 82 3.06 -8.00 2.37
C LEU A 82 3.16 -7.77 3.88
N ARG A 83 2.89 -8.81 4.68
CA ARG A 83 3.02 -8.76 6.14
C ARG A 83 4.44 -8.46 6.60
N LEU A 84 5.45 -9.07 5.97
CA LEU A 84 6.86 -8.79 6.28
C LEU A 84 7.20 -7.31 6.11
N HIS A 85 6.52 -6.62 5.19
CA HIS A 85 6.69 -5.21 4.90
C HIS A 85 5.62 -4.30 5.55
N GLY A 86 4.83 -4.82 6.48
CA GLY A 86 3.88 -4.03 7.26
C GLY A 86 2.60 -3.65 6.51
N LEU A 87 2.27 -4.37 5.44
CA LEU A 87 1.07 -4.18 4.62
C LEU A 87 0.10 -5.34 4.93
N GLN A 88 -0.91 -5.11 5.78
CA GLN A 88 -2.03 -6.03 6.04
C GLN A 88 -3.29 -5.27 6.45
#